data_AF-A0A9D6YBJ2-F1
#
_entry.id   AF-A0A9D6YBJ2-F1
#
_cell.length_a   1.000
_cell.length_b   1.000
_cell.length_c   1.000
_cell.angle_alpha   90.00
_cell.angle_beta   90.00
_cell.angle_gamma   90.00
#
_symmetry.space_group_name_H-M   'P 1'
#
loop_
_entity.id
_entity.type
_entity.pdbx_description
1 polymer ?
#
loop_
_entity_poly.entity_id
_entity_poly.type
_entity_poly.pdbx_seq_one_letter_code
_entity_poly.pdbx_strand_id
1 'polypeptide(L)'
;MPYRRLQILSARGFSAVRRLLARVRAWVQARPGLAAWFYPQSWNTAEGRYREYNGEYFASFHEQERMLADKPRMAFYHAAIARHVQPGDRVVDLGTGTGILAAFAARRGAAKVYAIDHSAILKHARTLAAANRIENVEFVATHSTRFSAEEPVDVILHEQMGDCLFDEAMVANVTDLRDRILKPGGLILPSVFEFYCEPIKVRDHRLVPFLWELEVHGYDYSCLARNRPQDPGYYRLVSSDINLIEHFLGEPEPVLAIDLHTLKE
;
A
#
# COMPACT_ATOMS: atom_id res chain seq x y z
N MET A 1 31.44 -17.17 -39.90
CA MET A 1 31.14 -16.98 -38.46
C MET A 1 32.40 -16.60 -37.73
N PRO A 2 32.44 -15.43 -37.06
CA PRO A 2 33.31 -15.28 -35.90
C PRO A 2 32.59 -14.56 -34.75
N TYR A 3 31.93 -15.33 -33.89
CA TYR A 3 31.57 -14.89 -32.53
C TYR A 3 32.44 -15.67 -31.56
N ARG A 4 33.61 -15.13 -31.17
CA ARG A 4 34.41 -15.67 -30.05
C ARG A 4 35.49 -14.70 -29.57
N ARG A 5 35.10 -13.49 -29.14
CA ARG A 5 35.92 -12.65 -28.26
C ARG A 5 35.01 -11.72 -27.47
N LEU A 6 34.41 -12.20 -26.37
CA LEU A 6 33.84 -11.38 -25.28
C LEU A 6 33.24 -12.30 -24.21
N GLN A 7 34.06 -13.07 -23.49
CA GLN A 7 33.60 -13.76 -22.28
C GLN A 7 34.77 -14.27 -21.41
N ILE A 8 35.67 -13.36 -21.00
CA ILE A 8 36.52 -13.62 -19.82
C ILE A 8 36.70 -12.32 -19.04
N LEU A 9 35.63 -11.84 -18.41
CA LEU A 9 35.77 -11.00 -17.21
C LEU A 9 35.89 -11.97 -16.04
N SER A 10 37.13 -12.25 -15.62
CA SER A 10 37.42 -13.15 -14.51
C SER A 10 36.66 -12.75 -13.24
N ALA A 11 36.28 -13.71 -12.39
CA ALA A 11 35.67 -13.47 -11.09
C ALA A 11 36.50 -12.49 -10.20
N ARG A 12 37.81 -12.40 -10.45
CA ARG A 12 38.71 -11.41 -9.81
C ARG A 12 38.43 -9.97 -10.26
N GLY A 13 38.11 -9.76 -11.53
CA GLY A 13 37.69 -8.46 -12.07
C GLY A 13 36.38 -7.98 -11.46
N PHE A 14 35.37 -8.85 -11.38
CA PHE A 14 34.11 -8.56 -10.69
C PHE A 14 34.32 -8.25 -9.20
N SER A 15 35.19 -9.00 -8.53
CA SER A 15 35.54 -8.76 -7.11
C SER A 15 36.27 -7.42 -6.91
N ALA A 16 37.14 -7.02 -7.83
CA ALA A 16 37.84 -5.74 -7.79
C ALA A 16 36.89 -4.55 -8.02
N VAL A 17 35.98 -4.66 -8.99
CA VAL A 17 34.93 -3.66 -9.24
C VAL A 17 34.00 -3.54 -8.04
N ARG A 18 33.58 -4.66 -7.44
CA ARG A 18 32.72 -4.64 -6.23
C ARG A 18 33.40 -3.96 -5.04
N ARG A 19 34.69 -4.21 -4.82
CA ARG A 19 35.47 -3.53 -3.77
C ARG A 19 35.64 -2.03 -4.03
N LEU A 20 35.84 -1.65 -5.29
CA LEU A 20 35.92 -0.25 -5.69
C LEU A 20 34.58 0.46 -5.45
N LEU A 21 33.47 -0.12 -5.90
CA LEU A 21 32.12 0.40 -5.67
C LEU A 21 31.78 0.52 -4.19
N ALA A 22 32.17 -0.47 -3.37
CA ALA A 22 31.98 -0.41 -1.92
C ALA A 22 32.79 0.73 -1.27
N ARG A 23 34.03 0.95 -1.71
CA ARG A 23 34.86 2.08 -1.25
C ARG A 23 34.29 3.44 -1.66
N VAL A 24 33.81 3.55 -2.89
CA VAL A 24 33.13 4.76 -3.39
C VAL A 24 31.87 5.03 -2.57
N ARG A 25 31.05 4.00 -2.31
CA ARG A 25 29.86 4.11 -1.46
C ARG A 25 30.19 4.59 -0.05
N ALA A 26 31.17 3.98 0.61
CA ALA A 26 31.61 4.38 1.94
C ALA A 26 32.15 5.81 1.98
N TRP A 27 32.90 6.22 0.95
CA TRP A 27 33.43 7.58 0.83
C TRP A 27 32.34 8.63 0.60
N VAL A 28 31.30 8.32 -0.17
CA VAL A 28 30.13 9.20 -0.35
C VAL A 28 29.35 9.31 0.97
N GLN A 29 29.10 8.19 1.66
CA GLN A 29 28.35 8.18 2.92
C GLN A 29 29.08 8.92 4.06
N ALA A 30 30.41 9.00 4.05
CA ALA A 30 31.19 9.74 5.04
C ALA A 30 31.11 11.29 4.90
N ARG A 31 30.40 11.82 3.88
CA ARG A 31 30.30 13.25 3.59
C ARG A 31 28.82 13.70 3.57
N PRO A 32 28.29 14.34 4.62
CA PRO A 32 26.85 14.59 4.78
C PRO A 32 26.19 15.32 3.60
N GLY A 33 26.83 16.35 3.04
CA GLY A 33 26.28 17.11 1.91
C GLY A 33 26.29 16.37 0.56
N LEU A 34 27.30 15.52 0.33
CA LEU A 34 27.38 14.64 -0.85
C LEU A 34 26.47 13.42 -0.69
N ALA A 35 26.42 12.84 0.51
CA ALA A 35 25.51 11.76 0.86
C ALA A 35 24.06 12.19 0.67
N ALA A 36 23.67 13.41 1.06
CA ALA A 36 22.32 13.91 0.85
C ALA A 36 21.93 14.06 -0.64
N TRP A 37 22.92 14.25 -1.53
CA TRP A 37 22.71 14.38 -2.97
C TRP A 37 22.57 13.02 -3.67
N PHE A 38 23.32 12.00 -3.22
CA PHE A 38 23.26 10.64 -3.75
C PHE A 38 22.27 9.71 -3.02
N TYR A 39 21.93 10.04 -1.77
CA TYR A 39 21.07 9.30 -0.85
C TYR A 39 20.23 10.32 -0.06
N PRO A 40 19.12 10.82 -0.61
CA PRO A 40 18.26 11.75 0.12
C PRO A 40 17.86 11.13 1.47
N GLN A 41 17.79 11.92 2.55
CA GLN A 41 17.59 11.36 3.91
C GLN A 41 16.31 10.52 4.06
N SER A 42 15.30 10.77 3.22
CA SER A 42 14.07 9.97 3.14
C SER A 42 14.29 8.51 2.71
N TRP A 43 15.48 8.11 2.27
CA TRP A 43 15.79 6.76 1.80
C TRP A 43 16.40 5.86 2.90
N ASN A 44 16.79 6.46 4.03
CA ASN A 44 17.53 5.74 5.08
C ASN A 44 16.63 5.15 6.18
N THR A 45 15.39 5.60 6.33
CA THR A 45 14.44 5.02 7.29
C THR A 45 13.67 3.84 6.68
N ALA A 46 13.22 2.91 7.52
CA ALA A 46 12.38 1.79 7.07
C ALA A 46 11.08 2.30 6.44
N GLU A 47 10.46 3.30 7.06
CA GLU A 47 9.27 3.99 6.56
C GLU A 47 9.50 4.66 5.21
N GLY A 48 10.64 5.31 5.03
CA GLY A 48 10.99 5.97 3.79
C GLY A 48 11.13 5.01 2.61
N ARG A 49 11.79 3.85 2.84
CA ARG A 49 11.87 2.77 1.84
C ARG A 49 10.51 2.13 1.55
N TYR A 50 9.68 1.94 2.57
CA TYR A 50 8.34 1.39 2.42
C TYR A 50 7.45 2.33 1.59
N ARG A 51 7.53 3.64 1.83
CA ARG A 51 6.82 4.66 1.03
C ARG A 51 7.21 4.64 -0.44
N GLU A 52 8.49 4.59 -0.73
CA GLU A 52 8.96 4.54 -2.11
C GLU A 52 8.55 3.24 -2.81
N TYR A 53 8.70 2.10 -2.14
CA TYR A 53 8.25 0.82 -2.65
C TYR A 53 6.75 0.85 -3.01
N ASN A 54 5.90 1.37 -2.13
CA ASN A 54 4.47 1.50 -2.38
C ASN A 54 4.20 2.43 -3.57
N GLY A 55 4.90 3.57 -3.66
CA GLY A 55 4.76 4.50 -4.78
C GLY A 55 5.09 3.86 -6.14
N GLU A 56 6.10 2.99 -6.22
CA GLU A 56 6.42 2.24 -7.44
C GLU A 56 5.42 1.10 -7.70
N TYR A 57 5.07 0.36 -6.65
CA TYR A 57 4.17 -0.80 -6.72
C TYR A 57 2.77 -0.41 -7.22
N PHE A 58 2.16 0.60 -6.59
CA PHE A 58 0.82 1.07 -6.93
C PHE A 58 0.78 1.93 -8.21
N ALA A 59 1.93 2.38 -8.71
CA ALA A 59 2.01 2.98 -10.05
C ALA A 59 1.94 1.95 -11.18
N SER A 60 2.07 0.65 -10.88
CA SER A 60 2.03 -0.40 -11.90
C SER A 60 0.62 -0.65 -12.42
N PHE A 61 0.49 -0.94 -13.72
CA PHE A 61 -0.81 -1.29 -14.30
C PHE A 61 -1.40 -2.55 -13.68
N HIS A 62 -0.57 -3.54 -13.36
CA HIS A 62 -1.04 -4.80 -12.79
C HIS A 62 -1.81 -4.56 -11.47
N GLU A 63 -1.29 -3.70 -10.60
CA GLU A 63 -1.95 -3.39 -9.34
C GLU A 63 -3.22 -2.58 -9.55
N GLN A 64 -3.18 -1.56 -10.42
CA GLN A 64 -4.37 -0.79 -10.77
C GLN A 64 -5.46 -1.67 -11.41
N GLU A 65 -5.10 -2.61 -12.28
CA GLU A 65 -6.00 -3.60 -12.87
C GLU A 65 -6.64 -4.48 -11.80
N ARG A 66 -5.85 -5.02 -10.86
CA ARG A 66 -6.35 -5.85 -9.75
C ARG A 66 -7.34 -5.07 -8.88
N MET A 67 -6.98 -3.85 -8.50
CA MET A 67 -7.81 -2.96 -7.68
C MET A 67 -9.11 -2.55 -8.38
N LEU A 68 -9.07 -2.23 -9.67
CA LEU A 68 -10.25 -1.84 -10.45
C LEU A 68 -11.14 -3.04 -10.81
N ALA A 69 -10.58 -4.24 -10.94
CA ALA A 69 -11.33 -5.47 -11.22
C ALA A 69 -12.09 -6.01 -9.99
N ASP A 70 -11.74 -5.55 -8.78
CA ASP A 70 -12.47 -5.86 -7.55
C ASP A 70 -13.86 -5.18 -7.55
N LYS A 71 -14.87 -5.95 -7.98
CA LYS A 71 -16.25 -5.46 -8.11
C LYS A 71 -16.87 -5.07 -6.77
N PRO A 72 -16.77 -5.86 -5.68
CA PRO A 72 -17.23 -5.43 -4.36
C PRO A 72 -16.63 -4.10 -3.91
N ARG A 73 -15.30 -3.92 -4.05
CA ARG A 73 -14.61 -2.66 -3.74
C ARG A 73 -15.19 -1.51 -4.55
N MET A 74 -15.27 -1.64 -5.87
CA MET A 74 -15.79 -0.58 -6.74
C MET A 74 -17.26 -0.25 -6.46
N ALA A 75 -18.09 -1.26 -6.20
CA ALA A 75 -19.50 -1.07 -5.86
C ALA A 75 -19.67 -0.32 -4.53
N PHE A 76 -18.87 -0.67 -3.51
CA PHE A 76 -18.88 0.01 -2.21
C PHE A 76 -18.58 1.51 -2.36
N TYR A 77 -17.46 1.85 -3.00
CA TYR A 77 -17.07 3.25 -3.17
C TYR A 77 -18.06 4.04 -4.03
N HIS A 78 -18.53 3.46 -5.14
CA HIS A 78 -19.53 4.11 -5.99
C HIS A 78 -20.82 4.40 -5.21
N ALA A 79 -21.30 3.46 -4.40
CA ALA A 79 -22.49 3.64 -3.56
C ALA A 79 -22.28 4.69 -2.45
N ALA A 80 -21.13 4.64 -1.76
CA ALA A 80 -20.79 5.60 -0.71
C ALA A 80 -20.71 7.03 -1.26
N ILE A 81 -20.00 7.22 -2.37
CA ILE A 81 -19.88 8.52 -3.05
C ILE A 81 -21.24 9.02 -3.53
N ALA A 82 -22.04 8.16 -4.18
CA ALA A 82 -23.37 8.54 -4.66
C ALA A 82 -24.31 9.00 -3.54
N ARG A 83 -24.22 8.36 -2.37
CA ARG A 83 -25.03 8.66 -1.18
C ARG A 83 -24.59 9.95 -0.49
N HIS A 84 -23.29 10.16 -0.33
CA HIS A 84 -22.78 11.16 0.59
C HIS A 84 -22.24 12.42 -0.07
N VAL A 85 -21.63 12.34 -1.26
CA VAL A 85 -21.16 13.53 -1.99
C VAL A 85 -22.36 14.28 -2.57
N GLN A 86 -22.43 15.58 -2.30
CA GLN A 86 -23.47 16.48 -2.79
C GLN A 86 -22.96 17.40 -3.89
N PRO A 87 -23.85 17.87 -4.78
CA PRO A 87 -23.51 18.94 -5.70
C PRO A 87 -23.02 20.18 -4.95
N GLY A 88 -21.88 20.73 -5.36
CA GLY A 88 -21.26 21.87 -4.68
C GLY A 88 -20.15 21.53 -3.68
N ASP A 89 -20.01 20.25 -3.29
CA ASP A 89 -18.98 19.84 -2.33
C ASP A 89 -17.57 20.05 -2.88
N ARG A 90 -16.63 20.38 -1.98
CA ARG A 90 -15.20 20.26 -2.23
C ARG A 90 -14.70 18.94 -1.67
N VAL A 91 -14.06 18.14 -2.51
CA VAL A 91 -13.67 16.77 -2.18
C VAL A 91 -12.16 16.60 -2.30
N VAL A 92 -11.55 15.84 -1.41
CA VAL A 92 -10.19 15.29 -1.56
C VAL A 92 -10.30 13.81 -1.86
N ASP A 93 -9.52 13.33 -2.82
CA ASP A 93 -9.28 11.91 -3.09
C ASP A 93 -7.81 11.61 -2.80
N LEU A 94 -7.54 11.07 -1.62
CA LEU A 94 -6.20 10.76 -1.12
C LEU A 94 -5.76 9.36 -1.58
N GLY A 95 -4.66 9.29 -2.32
CA GLY A 95 -4.21 8.04 -2.97
C GLY A 95 -5.04 7.79 -4.23
N THR A 96 -5.24 8.83 -5.04
CA THR A 96 -6.24 8.79 -6.14
C THR A 96 -5.96 7.71 -7.19
N GLY A 97 -4.72 7.23 -7.33
CA GLY A 97 -4.34 6.22 -8.31
C GLY A 97 -4.74 6.65 -9.72
N THR A 98 -5.57 5.84 -10.38
CA THR A 98 -6.11 6.14 -11.71
C THR A 98 -7.15 7.27 -11.76
N GLY A 99 -7.57 7.83 -10.62
CA GLY A 99 -8.54 8.92 -10.55
C GLY A 99 -10.00 8.47 -10.53
N ILE A 100 -10.28 7.18 -10.33
CA ILE A 100 -11.64 6.64 -10.44
C ILE A 100 -12.58 7.21 -9.37
N LEU A 101 -12.13 7.33 -8.12
CA LEU A 101 -12.95 7.88 -7.02
C LEU A 101 -13.18 9.38 -7.22
N ALA A 102 -12.13 10.11 -7.58
CA ALA A 102 -12.25 11.51 -8.01
C ALA A 102 -13.25 11.70 -9.16
N ALA A 103 -13.26 10.81 -10.16
CA ALA A 103 -14.21 10.85 -11.27
C ALA A 103 -15.65 10.58 -10.82
N PHE A 104 -15.88 9.68 -9.86
CA PHE A 104 -17.20 9.46 -9.27
C PHE A 104 -17.69 10.70 -8.51
N ALA A 105 -16.85 11.31 -7.68
CA ALA A 105 -17.19 12.54 -6.96
C ALA A 105 -17.48 13.70 -7.93
N ALA A 106 -16.67 13.85 -8.97
CA ALA A 106 -16.87 14.83 -10.03
C ALA A 106 -18.23 14.65 -10.73
N ARG A 107 -18.57 13.42 -11.14
CA ARG A 107 -19.87 13.09 -11.77
C ARG A 107 -21.06 13.29 -10.85
N ARG A 108 -20.85 13.20 -9.53
CA ARG A 108 -21.90 13.45 -8.53
C ARG A 108 -22.25 14.93 -8.39
N GLY A 109 -21.42 15.82 -8.96
CA GLY A 109 -21.63 17.27 -8.98
C GLY A 109 -20.75 18.05 -8.00
N ALA A 110 -19.70 17.43 -7.43
CA ALA A 110 -18.73 18.15 -6.59
C ALA A 110 -18.25 19.42 -7.32
N ALA A 111 -18.19 20.55 -6.62
CA ALA A 111 -17.71 21.80 -7.21
C ALA A 111 -16.24 21.68 -7.61
N LYS A 112 -15.44 21.00 -6.78
CA LYS A 112 -14.02 20.77 -7.02
C LYS A 112 -13.55 19.49 -6.34
N VAL A 113 -12.71 18.74 -7.02
CA VAL A 113 -12.05 17.55 -6.45
C VAL A 113 -10.53 17.71 -6.52
N TYR A 114 -9.85 17.54 -5.41
CA TYR A 114 -8.39 17.45 -5.34
C TYR A 114 -7.97 15.99 -5.33
N ALA A 115 -7.39 15.52 -6.43
CA ALA A 115 -6.95 14.14 -6.60
C ALA A 115 -5.45 14.04 -6.29
N ILE A 116 -5.11 13.57 -5.09
CA ILE A 116 -3.76 13.62 -4.53
C ILE A 116 -3.11 12.24 -4.67
N ASP A 117 -1.94 12.19 -5.29
CA ASP A 117 -1.09 11.00 -5.34
C ASP A 117 0.36 11.46 -5.56
N HIS A 118 1.34 10.73 -5.05
CA HIS A 118 2.75 11.08 -5.20
C HIS A 118 3.47 10.26 -6.27
N SER A 119 2.77 9.29 -6.87
CA SER A 119 3.32 8.35 -7.84
C SER A 119 3.13 8.81 -9.29
N ALA A 120 3.80 8.13 -10.22
CA ALA A 120 3.75 8.44 -11.66
C ALA A 120 2.38 8.15 -12.31
N ILE A 121 1.47 7.45 -11.61
CA ILE A 121 0.15 7.06 -12.13
C ILE A 121 -0.72 8.27 -12.50
N LEU A 122 -0.48 9.44 -11.88
CA LEU A 122 -1.24 10.66 -12.16
C LEU A 122 -1.20 11.07 -13.63
N LYS A 123 -0.14 10.73 -14.38
CA LYS A 123 -0.09 10.94 -15.82
C LYS A 123 -1.23 10.21 -16.54
N HIS A 124 -1.50 8.97 -16.14
CA HIS A 124 -2.58 8.16 -16.66
C HIS A 124 -3.93 8.64 -16.14
N ALA A 125 -4.03 9.01 -14.87
CA ALA A 125 -5.24 9.56 -14.28
C ALA A 125 -5.73 10.83 -15.04
N ARG A 126 -4.82 11.75 -15.37
CA ARG A 126 -5.14 12.92 -16.20
C ARG A 126 -5.63 12.55 -17.60
N THR A 127 -5.01 11.54 -18.22
CA THR A 127 -5.42 11.04 -19.54
C THR A 127 -6.82 10.43 -19.49
N LEU A 128 -7.12 9.65 -18.45
CA LEU A 128 -8.43 9.06 -18.22
C LEU A 128 -9.49 10.14 -17.98
N ALA A 129 -9.21 11.14 -17.14
CA ALA A 129 -10.11 12.25 -16.91
C ALA A 129 -10.45 13.01 -18.20
N ALA A 130 -9.44 13.36 -19.00
CA ALA A 130 -9.64 14.03 -20.28
C ALA A 130 -10.47 13.18 -21.26
N ALA A 131 -10.16 11.89 -21.39
CA ALA A 131 -10.89 10.98 -22.27
C ALA A 131 -12.36 10.78 -21.83
N ASN A 132 -12.65 10.93 -20.53
CA ASN A 132 -13.98 10.76 -19.95
C ASN A 132 -14.72 12.09 -19.68
N ARG A 133 -14.17 13.23 -20.15
CA ARG A 133 -14.74 14.58 -19.97
C ARG A 133 -14.97 14.94 -18.49
N ILE A 134 -13.98 14.64 -17.66
CA ILE A 134 -13.94 15.03 -16.24
C ILE A 134 -13.09 16.29 -16.12
N GLU A 135 -13.71 17.43 -15.80
CA GLU A 135 -13.07 18.76 -15.90
C GLU A 135 -12.82 19.43 -14.53
N ASN A 136 -13.58 19.07 -13.50
CA ASN A 136 -13.54 19.66 -12.16
C ASN A 136 -12.60 18.92 -11.18
N VAL A 137 -11.62 18.18 -11.70
CA VAL A 137 -10.62 17.46 -10.91
C VAL A 137 -9.24 18.10 -11.08
N GLU A 138 -8.66 18.55 -9.97
CA GLU A 138 -7.28 19.01 -9.88
C GLU A 138 -6.40 17.87 -9.37
N PHE A 139 -5.58 17.29 -10.25
CA PHE A 139 -4.62 16.29 -9.84
C PHE A 139 -3.37 16.96 -9.26
N VAL A 140 -2.93 16.54 -8.07
CA VAL A 140 -1.82 17.14 -7.33
C VAL A 140 -0.76 16.07 -7.03
N ALA A 141 0.42 16.23 -7.63
CA ALA A 141 1.55 15.30 -7.49
C ALA A 141 2.34 15.57 -6.20
N THR A 142 1.81 15.15 -5.06
CA THR A 142 2.42 15.41 -3.74
C THR A 142 2.00 14.37 -2.70
N HIS A 143 2.73 14.35 -1.58
CA HIS A 143 2.30 13.62 -0.39
C HIS A 143 1.27 14.46 0.39
N SER A 144 0.29 13.80 1.02
CA SER A 144 -0.80 14.46 1.77
C SER A 144 -0.32 15.50 2.78
N THR A 145 0.73 15.18 3.55
CA THR A 145 1.35 16.07 4.55
C THR A 145 1.88 17.39 3.98
N ARG A 146 2.08 17.49 2.65
CA ARG A 146 2.50 18.72 1.96
C ARG A 146 1.36 19.37 1.17
N PHE A 147 0.21 18.73 1.10
CA PHE A 147 -0.95 19.28 0.44
C PHE A 147 -1.66 20.29 1.35
N SER A 148 -2.14 21.38 0.75
CA SER A 148 -3.00 22.37 1.38
C SER A 148 -4.12 22.74 0.40
N ALA A 149 -5.34 22.93 0.90
CA ALA A 149 -6.44 23.48 0.14
C ALA A 149 -6.62 24.96 0.49
N GLU A 150 -7.00 25.79 -0.49
CA GLU A 150 -7.30 27.22 -0.25
C GLU A 150 -8.52 27.39 0.66
N GLU A 151 -9.50 26.50 0.51
CA GLU A 151 -10.70 26.45 1.34
C GLU A 151 -10.82 25.05 1.96
N PRO A 152 -11.35 24.95 3.20
CA PRO A 152 -11.66 23.67 3.81
C PRO A 152 -12.57 22.81 2.92
N VAL A 153 -12.41 21.49 3.02
CA VAL A 153 -13.10 20.50 2.18
C VAL A 153 -14.27 19.87 2.93
N ASP A 154 -15.28 19.44 2.17
CA ASP A 154 -16.51 18.84 2.68
C ASP A 154 -16.35 17.33 2.90
N VAL A 155 -15.58 16.67 2.02
CA VAL A 155 -15.40 15.21 2.02
C VAL A 155 -13.94 14.84 1.75
N ILE A 156 -13.40 13.91 2.55
CA ILE A 156 -12.15 13.19 2.26
C ILE A 156 -12.51 11.76 1.84
N LEU A 157 -12.19 11.41 0.61
CA LEU A 157 -12.16 10.05 0.09
C LEU A 157 -10.75 9.50 0.22
N HIS A 158 -10.63 8.21 0.53
CA HIS A 158 -9.35 7.50 0.49
C HIS A 158 -9.58 6.01 0.23
N GLU A 159 -8.58 5.36 -0.34
CA GLU A 159 -8.48 3.90 -0.39
C GLU A 159 -7.01 3.55 -0.18
N GLN A 160 -6.64 3.33 1.08
CA GLN A 160 -5.26 3.02 1.50
C GLN A 160 -5.23 1.82 2.47
N MET A 161 -6.33 1.04 2.51
CA MET A 161 -6.40 -0.17 3.32
C MET A 161 -5.57 -1.26 2.64
N GLY A 162 -4.58 -1.80 3.35
CA GLY A 162 -3.83 -2.97 2.87
C GLY A 162 -4.33 -4.29 3.46
N ASP A 163 -3.51 -5.33 3.31
CA ASP A 163 -3.88 -6.73 3.59
C ASP A 163 -4.35 -6.96 5.03
N CYS A 164 -3.79 -6.19 5.99
CA CYS A 164 -4.17 -6.23 7.40
C CYS A 164 -4.71 -4.88 7.89
N LEU A 165 -5.43 -4.15 7.03
CA LEU A 165 -6.05 -2.84 7.28
C LEU A 165 -5.08 -1.65 7.43
N PHE A 166 -4.01 -1.77 8.22
CA PHE A 166 -3.15 -0.63 8.64
C PHE A 166 -1.88 -0.44 7.80
N ASP A 167 -1.98 -0.56 6.49
CA ASP A 167 -0.87 -0.29 5.59
C ASP A 167 -0.80 1.19 5.17
N GLU A 168 0.24 1.54 4.42
CA GLU A 168 0.41 2.85 3.77
C GLU A 168 0.40 4.07 4.71
N ALA A 169 0.55 3.85 6.02
CA ALA A 169 0.33 4.86 7.04
C ALA A 169 -1.04 5.56 6.89
N MET A 170 -2.06 4.83 6.43
CA MET A 170 -3.42 5.32 6.16
C MET A 170 -3.94 6.18 7.32
N VAL A 171 -3.88 5.66 8.54
CA VAL A 171 -4.41 6.34 9.73
C VAL A 171 -3.79 7.72 9.87
N ALA A 172 -2.45 7.82 9.92
CA ALA A 172 -1.73 9.08 10.08
C ALA A 172 -1.99 10.05 8.91
N ASN A 173 -2.03 9.54 7.66
CA ASN A 173 -2.25 10.38 6.49
C ASN A 173 -3.66 10.99 6.45
N VAL A 174 -4.68 10.20 6.81
CA VAL A 174 -6.08 10.64 6.81
C VAL A 174 -6.36 11.56 8.00
N THR A 175 -5.86 11.25 9.20
CA THR A 175 -6.07 12.10 10.39
C THR A 175 -5.35 13.44 10.25
N ASP A 176 -4.13 13.48 9.69
CA ASP A 176 -3.42 14.73 9.37
C ASP A 176 -4.22 15.62 8.40
N LEU A 177 -4.77 15.05 7.31
CA LEU A 177 -5.61 15.83 6.40
C LEU A 177 -6.92 16.27 7.07
N ARG A 178 -7.58 15.38 7.81
CA ARG A 178 -8.80 15.72 8.56
C ARG A 178 -8.58 16.96 9.43
N ASP A 179 -7.51 16.95 10.23
CA ASP A 179 -7.27 18.00 11.22
C ASP A 179 -6.88 19.34 10.57
N ARG A 180 -6.23 19.30 9.39
CA ARG A 180 -5.77 20.51 8.71
C ARG A 180 -6.80 21.14 7.79
N ILE A 181 -7.63 20.33 7.11
CA ILE A 181 -8.42 20.83 5.97
C ILE A 181 -9.89 20.40 5.94
N LEU A 182 -10.35 19.46 6.78
CA LEU A 182 -11.75 19.05 6.77
C LEU A 182 -12.61 20.08 7.52
N LYS A 183 -13.76 20.45 6.95
CA LYS A 183 -14.74 21.30 7.64
C LYS A 183 -15.27 20.62 8.91
N PRO A 184 -15.69 21.38 9.93
CA PRO A 184 -16.53 20.85 10.99
C PRO A 184 -17.78 20.18 10.41
N GLY A 185 -17.99 18.90 10.74
CA GLY A 185 -19.10 18.10 10.19
C GLY A 185 -18.87 17.56 8.76
N GLY A 186 -17.69 17.79 8.18
CA GLY A 186 -17.28 17.13 6.94
C GLY A 186 -17.12 15.62 7.13
N LEU A 187 -17.09 14.87 6.03
CA LEU A 187 -17.10 13.41 6.02
C LEU A 187 -15.75 12.81 5.62
N ILE A 188 -15.40 11.68 6.22
CA ILE A 188 -14.32 10.80 5.77
C ILE A 188 -14.96 9.51 5.27
N LEU A 189 -14.69 9.12 4.02
CA LEU A 189 -15.29 7.95 3.40
C LEU A 189 -14.22 6.94 2.96
N PRO A 190 -14.19 5.74 3.57
CA PRO A 190 -14.82 5.35 4.85
C PRO A 190 -14.07 5.90 6.09
N SER A 191 -14.76 6.10 7.22
CA SER A 191 -14.10 6.51 8.49
C SER A 191 -14.04 5.40 9.54
N VAL A 192 -15.04 4.51 9.59
CA VAL A 192 -15.15 3.49 10.64
C VAL A 192 -14.64 2.15 10.13
N PHE A 193 -13.76 1.54 10.90
CA PHE A 193 -13.18 0.23 10.62
C PHE A 193 -13.24 -0.64 11.86
N GLU A 194 -13.55 -1.90 11.65
CA GLU A 194 -13.46 -2.95 12.65
C GLU A 194 -12.47 -4.01 12.14
N PHE A 195 -11.48 -4.31 12.96
CA PHE A 195 -10.48 -5.32 12.69
C PHE A 195 -10.79 -6.55 13.54
N TYR A 196 -10.91 -7.70 12.88
CA TYR A 196 -11.25 -8.98 13.49
C TYR A 196 -10.03 -9.88 13.49
N CYS A 197 -9.85 -10.64 14.55
CA CYS A 197 -8.83 -11.67 14.65
C CYS A 197 -9.46 -12.92 15.26
N GLU A 198 -9.54 -13.98 14.47
CA GLU A 198 -10.28 -15.17 14.84
C GLU A 198 -9.42 -16.41 14.75
N PRO A 199 -9.45 -17.28 15.78
CA PRO A 199 -8.83 -18.59 15.68
C PRO A 199 -9.60 -19.47 14.69
N ILE A 200 -8.88 -20.08 13.74
CA ILE A 200 -9.44 -20.95 12.71
C ILE A 200 -8.96 -22.39 12.84
N LYS A 201 -9.81 -23.34 12.45
CA LYS A 201 -9.37 -24.68 12.06
C LYS A 201 -9.05 -24.66 10.57
N VAL A 202 -7.79 -24.93 10.22
CA VAL A 202 -7.39 -25.17 8.83
C VAL A 202 -7.79 -26.59 8.42
N ARG A 203 -8.29 -26.76 7.19
CA ARG A 203 -8.60 -28.08 6.63
C ARG A 203 -7.35 -28.96 6.61
N ASP A 204 -7.47 -30.20 7.09
CA ASP A 204 -6.31 -31.10 7.25
C ASP A 204 -5.49 -31.29 5.96
N HIS A 205 -6.14 -31.41 4.80
CA HIS A 205 -5.45 -31.57 3.51
C HIS A 205 -4.72 -30.30 3.02
N ARG A 206 -4.93 -29.16 3.66
CA ARG A 206 -4.24 -27.89 3.40
C ARG A 206 -3.13 -27.62 4.43
N LEU A 207 -3.09 -28.39 5.51
CA LEU A 207 -2.04 -28.28 6.50
C LEU A 207 -0.74 -28.87 5.94
N VAL A 208 0.33 -28.07 5.95
CA VAL A 208 1.68 -28.56 5.68
C VAL A 208 2.31 -28.89 7.04
N PRO A 209 2.58 -30.16 7.36
CA PRO A 209 3.23 -30.52 8.60
C PRO A 209 4.59 -29.87 8.71
N PHE A 210 5.03 -29.57 9.92
CA PHE A 210 6.40 -29.10 10.10
C PHE A 210 7.39 -30.20 9.73
N LEU A 211 8.59 -29.80 9.34
CA LEU A 211 9.62 -30.73 8.87
C LEU A 211 9.88 -31.88 9.88
N TRP A 212 9.88 -31.58 11.18
CA TRP A 212 10.11 -32.57 12.24
C TRP A 212 8.89 -33.43 12.60
N GLU A 213 7.75 -33.21 11.95
CA GLU A 213 6.55 -34.04 12.07
C GLU A 213 6.44 -35.05 10.92
N LEU A 214 7.38 -35.00 9.97
CA LEU A 214 7.37 -35.86 8.79
C LEU A 214 8.07 -37.19 9.05
N GLU A 215 7.42 -38.25 8.60
CA GLU A 215 8.04 -39.54 8.31
C GLU A 215 7.79 -39.84 6.82
N VAL A 216 8.86 -39.97 6.03
CA VAL A 216 8.75 -40.19 4.59
C VAL A 216 9.36 -41.55 4.26
N HIS A 217 8.51 -42.55 4.00
CA HIS A 217 8.93 -43.91 3.65
C HIS A 217 9.92 -44.53 4.67
N GLY A 218 9.65 -44.36 5.97
CA GLY A 218 10.52 -44.82 7.06
C GLY A 218 11.72 -43.91 7.35
N TYR A 219 11.82 -42.76 6.69
CA TYR A 219 12.80 -41.73 7.02
C TYR A 219 12.19 -40.73 8.01
N ASP A 220 12.56 -40.84 9.29
CA ASP A 220 12.06 -40.01 10.38
C ASP A 220 12.84 -38.69 10.51
N TYR A 221 12.14 -37.55 10.43
CA TYR A 221 12.70 -36.21 10.57
C TYR A 221 12.59 -35.63 12.00
N SER A 222 12.05 -36.36 12.96
CA SER A 222 11.82 -35.91 14.35
C SER A 222 13.07 -35.33 15.01
N CYS A 223 14.26 -35.87 14.69
CA CYS A 223 15.53 -35.40 15.21
C CYS A 223 15.88 -33.94 14.84
N LEU A 224 15.19 -33.35 13.86
CA LEU A 224 15.34 -31.94 13.47
C LEU A 224 14.54 -30.99 14.35
N ALA A 225 13.66 -31.47 15.23
CA ALA A 225 12.93 -30.62 16.17
C ALA A 225 13.85 -29.75 17.04
N ARG A 226 15.07 -30.22 17.35
CA ARG A 226 16.09 -29.43 18.07
C ARG A 226 16.63 -28.22 17.28
N ASN A 227 16.45 -28.21 15.97
CA ASN A 227 16.89 -27.16 15.05
C ASN A 227 15.73 -26.27 14.58
N ARG A 228 14.60 -26.31 15.28
CA ARG A 228 13.42 -25.48 14.97
C ARG A 228 13.83 -24.02 14.78
N PRO A 229 13.47 -23.40 13.64
CA PRO A 229 13.68 -21.97 13.46
C PRO A 229 13.02 -21.19 14.60
N GLN A 230 13.79 -20.27 15.17
CA GLN A 230 13.29 -19.35 16.21
C GLN A 230 12.71 -18.07 15.61
N ASP A 231 12.80 -17.91 14.28
CA ASP A 231 12.17 -16.82 13.55
C ASP A 231 10.65 -17.08 13.43
N PRO A 232 9.79 -16.21 13.99
CA PRO A 232 8.35 -16.31 13.83
C PRO A 232 7.89 -16.35 12.36
N GLY A 233 8.67 -15.76 11.45
CA GLY A 233 8.40 -15.76 10.01
C GLY A 233 8.31 -17.16 9.41
N TYR A 234 9.00 -18.15 9.97
CA TYR A 234 8.93 -19.54 9.51
C TYR A 234 7.54 -20.16 9.64
N TYR A 235 6.77 -19.72 10.64
CA TYR A 235 5.44 -20.23 10.94
C TYR A 235 4.32 -19.47 10.23
N ARG A 236 4.69 -18.51 9.36
CA ARG A 236 3.74 -17.62 8.71
C ARG A 236 3.05 -18.34 7.53
N LEU A 237 1.76 -18.59 7.68
CA LEU A 237 0.86 -18.94 6.58
C LEU A 237 -0.03 -17.73 6.28
N VAL A 238 0.09 -17.16 5.09
CA VAL A 238 -0.81 -16.11 4.59
C VAL A 238 -1.58 -16.66 3.41
N SER A 239 -2.90 -16.56 3.45
CA SER A 239 -3.76 -16.94 2.33
C SER A 239 -5.06 -16.14 2.37
N SER A 240 -5.49 -15.66 1.20
CA SER A 240 -6.83 -15.12 0.97
C SER A 240 -7.81 -16.18 0.46
N ASP A 241 -7.40 -17.45 0.39
CA ASP A 241 -8.27 -18.55 0.00
C ASP A 241 -9.16 -18.94 1.18
N ILE A 242 -10.44 -18.56 1.11
CA ILE A 242 -11.44 -18.94 2.12
C ILE A 242 -11.61 -20.47 2.23
N ASN A 243 -11.21 -21.23 1.20
CA ASN A 243 -11.21 -22.69 1.25
C ASN A 243 -10.03 -23.27 2.07
N LEU A 244 -9.18 -22.44 2.67
CA LEU A 244 -8.25 -22.86 3.71
C LEU A 244 -8.98 -23.18 5.02
N ILE A 245 -10.02 -22.42 5.33
CA ILE A 245 -10.71 -22.43 6.63
C ILE A 245 -11.78 -23.52 6.64
N GLU A 246 -11.65 -24.50 7.54
CA GLU A 246 -12.68 -25.51 7.78
C GLU A 246 -13.85 -24.92 8.56
N HIS A 247 -13.56 -24.30 9.70
CA HIS A 247 -14.51 -23.54 10.51
C HIS A 247 -13.75 -22.57 11.44
N PHE A 248 -14.45 -21.54 11.91
CA PHE A 248 -14.00 -20.64 12.97
C PHE A 248 -14.20 -21.30 14.33
N LEU A 249 -13.27 -21.07 15.28
CA LEU A 249 -13.30 -21.69 16.61
C LEU A 249 -14.05 -20.84 17.66
N GLY A 250 -14.63 -19.72 17.25
CA GLY A 250 -15.41 -18.83 18.11
C GLY A 250 -16.31 -17.91 17.28
N GLU A 251 -17.14 -17.14 17.98
CA GLU A 251 -17.92 -16.08 17.35
C GLU A 251 -16.99 -14.88 17.04
N PRO A 252 -17.19 -14.21 15.89
CA PRO A 252 -16.39 -13.07 15.50
C PRO A 252 -16.64 -11.88 16.44
N GLU A 253 -15.58 -11.35 17.04
CA GLU A 253 -15.61 -10.09 17.78
C GLU A 253 -14.49 -9.16 17.29
N PRO A 254 -14.75 -7.85 17.15
CA PRO A 254 -13.72 -6.92 16.72
C PRO A 254 -12.66 -6.79 17.82
N VAL A 255 -11.40 -7.07 17.48
CA VAL A 255 -10.27 -6.86 18.40
C VAL A 255 -9.84 -5.40 18.44
N LEU A 256 -10.21 -4.62 17.41
CA LEU A 256 -9.95 -3.19 17.33
C LEU A 256 -11.04 -2.52 16.48
N ALA A 257 -11.60 -1.43 16.99
CA ALA A 257 -12.48 -0.56 16.24
C ALA A 257 -11.89 0.85 16.19
N ILE A 258 -11.84 1.45 15.00
CA ILE A 258 -11.29 2.78 14.78
C ILE A 258 -12.32 3.61 14.04
N ASP A 259 -12.53 4.83 14.51
CA ASP A 259 -13.20 5.87 13.75
C ASP A 259 -12.20 7.00 13.46
N LEU A 260 -11.86 7.14 12.18
CA LEU A 260 -10.97 8.18 11.68
C LEU A 260 -11.52 9.58 11.90
N HIS A 261 -12.79 9.80 12.25
CA HIS A 261 -13.27 11.11 12.68
C HIS A 261 -12.83 11.47 14.10
N THR A 262 -12.79 10.50 15.01
CA THR A 262 -12.58 10.74 16.44
C THR A 262 -11.21 10.35 16.94
N LEU A 263 -10.47 9.56 16.18
CA LEU A 263 -9.14 9.08 16.57
C LEU A 263 -8.18 10.26 16.79
N LYS A 264 -7.54 10.29 17.95
CA LYS A 264 -6.50 11.27 18.30
C LYS A 264 -5.16 10.54 18.33
N GLU A 265 -4.12 11.15 17.77
CA GLU A 265 -2.73 10.70 17.94
C GLU A 265 -2.23 10.95 19.38
#